data_AF-A0AAE4KZJ6-F1
#
_entry.id   AF-A0AAE4KZJ6-F1
#
_cell.length_a   1.000
_cell.length_b   1.000
_cell.length_c   1.000
_cell.angle_alpha   90.00
_cell.angle_beta   90.00
_cell.angle_gamma   90.00
#
_symmetry.space_group_name_H-M   'P 1'
#
loop_
_entity.id
_entity.type
_entity.pdbx_description
1 polymer ?
#
loop_
_entity_poly.entity_id
_entity_poly.type
_entity_poly.pdbx_seq_one_letter_code
_entity_poly.pdbx_strand_id
1 'polypeptide(L)'
;MEKEVIQYCRFFFFLHLKLIYSPEKASGVDDIFKRTPEIEKHLKYTDFSVPRKRGIGGAHNSEEFFKNDVKVIKQTSTDVPGVSVLEYQIPELDAKGLPTGNYKKTIFKKSIYDPSIISDDEYIRRGLEAANDAIKNNNGSMPREWVGKDSSGKAWRGFFKDGKIDTIFPD
;
A
#
# COMPACT_ATOMS: atom_id res chain seq x y z
N MET A 1 39.36 60.78 -15.32
CA MET A 1 40.43 59.75 -15.18
C MET A 1 39.80 58.41 -15.52
N GLU A 2 40.41 57.70 -16.48
CA GLU A 2 40.33 56.25 -16.78
C GLU A 2 38.96 55.69 -17.22
N LYS A 3 38.67 55.49 -18.52
CA LYS A 3 39.14 54.47 -19.50
C LYS A 3 38.64 53.03 -19.24
N GLU A 4 37.74 52.60 -20.14
CA GLU A 4 37.53 51.26 -20.78
C GLU A 4 37.50 49.99 -19.88
N VAL A 5 36.77 48.91 -20.17
CA VAL A 5 36.71 48.10 -21.40
C VAL A 5 35.49 47.17 -21.31
N ILE A 6 34.70 47.10 -22.38
CA ILE A 6 33.75 46.00 -22.64
C ILE A 6 34.55 44.88 -23.30
N GLN A 7 34.56 43.67 -22.71
CA GLN A 7 35.02 42.47 -23.40
C GLN A 7 33.98 41.36 -23.31
N TYR A 8 33.41 41.05 -24.48
CA TYR A 8 32.47 39.96 -24.71
C TYR A 8 33.22 38.65 -25.02
N CYS A 9 32.53 37.54 -24.72
CA CYS A 9 32.71 36.17 -25.22
C CYS A 9 33.88 35.31 -24.70
N ARG A 10 33.53 34.27 -23.91
CA ARG A 10 33.64 32.86 -24.34
C ARG A 10 32.89 31.89 -23.42
N PHE A 11 31.83 31.31 -23.98
CA PHE A 11 31.40 29.91 -23.87
C PHE A 11 31.77 29.12 -22.60
N PHE A 12 30.79 28.82 -21.76
CA PHE A 12 30.47 27.43 -21.42
C PHE A 12 28.96 27.28 -21.17
N PHE A 13 28.37 26.47 -22.04
CA PHE A 13 27.07 25.83 -21.96
C PHE A 13 26.87 25.21 -20.56
N PHE A 14 25.77 25.49 -19.86
CA PHE A 14 25.01 24.44 -19.17
C PHE A 14 23.58 24.93 -18.90
N LEU A 15 22.72 24.48 -19.79
CA LEU A 15 21.27 24.45 -19.70
C LEU A 15 20.86 23.32 -18.71
N HIS A 16 19.75 23.52 -18.01
CA HIS A 16 19.00 22.56 -17.17
C HIS A 16 19.56 22.24 -15.79
N LEU A 17 18.87 22.70 -14.73
CA LEU A 17 17.84 21.90 -14.07
C LEU A 17 17.11 22.78 -13.03
N LYS A 18 15.79 22.94 -13.19
CA LYS A 18 14.90 23.32 -12.09
C LYS A 18 15.00 22.21 -11.04
N LEU A 19 15.89 22.39 -10.05
CA LEU A 19 15.77 21.67 -8.79
C LEU A 19 14.60 22.30 -8.05
N ILE A 20 13.44 21.69 -8.24
CA ILE A 20 12.28 21.85 -7.37
C ILE A 20 12.75 21.36 -6.01
N TYR A 21 13.14 22.30 -5.16
CA TYR A 21 13.31 22.07 -3.74
C TYR A 21 11.91 21.74 -3.20
N SER A 22 11.57 20.46 -3.15
CA SER A 22 10.43 19.98 -2.37
C SER A 22 10.85 20.14 -0.90
N PRO A 23 10.14 20.94 -0.09
CA PRO A 23 10.51 21.06 1.32
C PRO A 23 10.40 19.67 1.96
N GLU A 24 11.52 19.15 2.46
CA GLU A 24 11.52 18.05 3.41
C GLU A 24 10.56 18.44 4.53
N LYS A 25 9.47 17.69 4.69
CA LYS A 25 8.59 17.87 5.85
C LYS A 25 9.39 17.47 7.09
N ALA A 26 9.86 18.48 7.82
CA ALA A 26 10.19 18.33 9.22
C ALA A 26 8.90 18.02 10.00
N SER A 27 8.67 16.77 10.37
CA SER A 27 7.80 16.44 11.50
C SER A 27 8.65 15.83 12.60
N GLY A 28 9.02 16.65 13.59
CA GLY A 28 9.81 16.27 14.77
C GLY A 28 9.06 15.39 15.77
N VAL A 29 8.35 14.37 15.29
CA VAL A 29 7.81 13.28 16.09
C VAL A 29 8.20 12.01 15.36
N ASP A 30 9.03 11.18 15.99
CA ASP A 30 9.37 9.86 15.46
C ASP A 30 8.08 9.11 15.09
N ASP A 31 8.04 8.55 13.88
CA ASP A 31 6.88 7.77 13.45
C ASP A 31 6.62 6.63 14.43
N ILE A 32 5.38 6.58 14.93
CA ILE A 32 4.91 5.63 15.94
C ILE A 32 4.84 4.23 15.32
N PHE A 33 4.29 4.13 14.11
CA PHE A 33 4.21 2.88 13.38
C PHE A 33 5.38 2.75 12.42
N LYS A 34 6.13 1.68 12.61
CA LYS A 34 7.29 1.31 11.79
C LYS A 34 7.03 -0.04 11.13
N ARG A 35 7.78 -0.30 10.05
CA ARG A 35 7.74 -1.60 9.38
C ARG A 35 8.18 -2.70 10.35
N THR A 36 7.39 -3.77 10.41
CA THR A 36 7.69 -4.97 11.19
C THR A 36 7.65 -6.20 10.28
N PRO A 37 8.37 -7.28 10.61
CA PRO A 37 8.27 -8.54 9.87
C PRO A 37 6.84 -9.07 9.80
N GLU A 38 6.02 -8.84 10.83
CA GLU A 38 4.63 -9.30 10.88
C GLU A 38 3.74 -8.61 9.85
N ILE A 39 3.76 -7.28 9.77
CA ILE A 39 2.94 -6.56 8.77
C ILE A 39 3.45 -6.84 7.35
N GLU A 40 4.77 -6.93 7.17
CA GLU A 40 5.35 -7.28 5.88
C GLU A 40 4.89 -8.67 5.43
N LYS A 41 4.96 -9.66 6.32
CA LYS A 41 4.52 -11.02 6.03
C LYS A 41 3.04 -11.05 5.67
N HIS A 42 2.20 -10.35 6.43
CA HIS A 42 0.75 -10.30 6.20
C HIS A 42 0.40 -9.66 4.84
N LEU A 43 1.11 -8.60 4.45
CA LEU A 43 0.86 -7.92 3.19
C LEU A 43 1.38 -8.72 1.99
N LYS A 44 2.52 -9.39 2.10
CA LYS A 44 3.14 -10.09 0.97
C LYS A 44 2.66 -11.51 0.77
N TYR A 45 2.47 -12.27 1.86
CA TYR A 45 2.30 -13.72 1.79
C TYR A 45 0.89 -14.17 2.16
N THR A 46 0.49 -15.33 1.65
CA THR A 46 -0.77 -15.96 2.05
C THR A 46 -0.71 -16.38 3.52
N ASP A 47 -1.69 -15.95 4.32
CA ASP A 47 -1.87 -16.43 5.69
C ASP A 47 -2.86 -17.60 5.74
N PHE A 48 -2.32 -18.82 5.72
CA PHE A 48 -3.09 -20.07 5.78
C PHE A 48 -3.77 -20.32 7.14
N SER A 49 -3.45 -19.55 8.18
CA SER A 49 -4.16 -19.63 9.46
C SER A 49 -5.55 -18.98 9.40
N VAL A 50 -5.79 -18.12 8.41
CA VAL A 50 -7.09 -17.48 8.22
C VAL A 50 -8.12 -18.52 7.75
N PRO A 51 -9.24 -18.70 8.47
CA PRO A 51 -10.25 -19.66 8.06
C PRO A 51 -10.83 -19.32 6.69
N ARG A 52 -10.97 -20.33 5.81
CA ARG A 52 -11.53 -20.20 4.43
C ARG A 52 -12.88 -19.48 4.36
N LYS A 53 -13.67 -19.48 5.44
CA LYS A 53 -14.93 -18.69 5.50
C LYS A 53 -14.71 -17.18 5.41
N ARG A 54 -13.48 -16.69 5.61
CA ARG A 54 -13.04 -15.30 5.48
C ARG A 54 -12.31 -15.01 4.16
N GLY A 55 -12.24 -15.99 3.24
CA GLY A 55 -11.51 -15.84 1.98
C GLY A 55 -10.03 -16.18 2.13
N ILE A 56 -9.18 -15.40 1.45
CA ILE A 56 -7.71 -15.57 1.43
C ILE A 56 -7.13 -14.62 2.47
N GLY A 57 -6.41 -15.14 3.46
CA GLY A 57 -5.69 -14.35 4.47
C GLY A 57 -4.42 -13.71 3.88
N GLY A 58 -4.10 -12.49 4.31
CA GLY A 58 -2.92 -11.77 3.83
C GLY A 58 -2.93 -11.56 2.31
N ALA A 59 -1.79 -11.83 1.66
CA ALA A 59 -1.60 -11.86 0.20
C ALA A 59 -2.19 -10.65 -0.53
N HIS A 60 -1.76 -9.46 -0.14
CA HIS A 60 -2.05 -8.22 -0.87
C HIS A 60 -1.12 -8.06 -2.09
N ASN A 61 0.07 -8.67 -2.10
CA ASN A 61 0.87 -8.78 -3.31
C ASN A 61 0.14 -9.64 -4.36
N SER A 62 -0.05 -9.13 -5.57
CA SER A 62 -0.82 -9.81 -6.62
C SER A 62 -0.20 -11.12 -7.09
N GLU A 63 1.14 -11.18 -7.21
CA GLU A 63 1.86 -12.40 -7.61
C GLU A 63 1.65 -13.53 -6.59
N GLU A 64 1.63 -13.20 -5.30
CA GLU A 64 1.29 -14.15 -4.26
C GLU A 64 -0.19 -14.52 -4.29
N PHE A 65 -1.08 -13.53 -4.40
CA PHE A 65 -2.53 -13.75 -4.38
C PHE A 65 -2.94 -14.78 -5.44
N PHE A 66 -2.42 -14.66 -6.67
CA PHE A 66 -2.74 -15.55 -7.79
C PHE A 66 -2.08 -16.94 -7.73
N LYS A 67 -1.23 -17.23 -6.73
CA LYS A 67 -0.83 -18.62 -6.43
C LYS A 67 -1.97 -19.43 -5.80
N ASN A 68 -2.99 -18.75 -5.27
CA ASN A 68 -4.18 -19.39 -4.73
C ASN A 68 -5.18 -19.72 -5.86
N ASP A 69 -5.91 -20.83 -5.71
CA ASP A 69 -7.02 -21.15 -6.61
C ASP A 69 -8.20 -20.21 -6.33
N VAL A 70 -8.41 -19.25 -7.24
CA VAL A 70 -9.43 -18.20 -7.14
C VAL A 70 -10.09 -17.96 -8.49
N LYS A 71 -11.38 -17.63 -8.46
CA LYS A 71 -12.11 -17.11 -9.61
C LYS A 71 -12.34 -15.62 -9.42
N VAL A 72 -11.68 -14.80 -10.23
CA VAL A 72 -11.93 -13.36 -10.26
C VAL A 72 -13.25 -13.09 -10.96
N ILE A 73 -14.13 -12.35 -10.30
CA ILE A 73 -15.42 -11.90 -10.83
C ILE A 73 -15.29 -10.49 -11.38
N LYS A 74 -14.58 -9.62 -10.65
CA LYS A 74 -14.34 -8.22 -11.04
C LYS A 74 -13.03 -7.73 -10.45
N GLN A 75 -12.35 -6.85 -11.18
CA GLN A 75 -11.19 -6.10 -10.71
C GLN A 75 -11.45 -4.62 -10.96
N THR A 76 -11.30 -3.80 -9.93
CA THR A 76 -11.51 -2.34 -10.00
C THR A 76 -10.26 -1.63 -9.52
N SER A 77 -9.62 -0.84 -10.37
CA SER A 77 -8.45 -0.02 -9.97
C SER A 77 -8.84 1.01 -8.91
N THR A 78 -7.94 1.26 -7.96
CA THR A 78 -8.08 2.38 -7.02
C THR A 78 -7.40 3.64 -7.58
N ASP A 79 -7.42 4.72 -6.82
CA ASP A 79 -6.72 5.96 -7.17
C ASP A 79 -5.22 5.95 -6.78
N VAL A 80 -4.74 4.82 -6.25
CA VAL A 80 -3.33 4.49 -6.00
C VAL A 80 -2.84 3.62 -7.17
N PRO A 81 -1.88 4.11 -7.99
CA PRO A 81 -1.36 3.35 -9.12
C PRO A 81 -0.85 1.96 -8.73
N GLY A 82 -1.21 0.95 -9.50
CA GLY A 82 -0.83 -0.43 -9.25
C GLY A 82 -1.70 -1.15 -8.22
N VAL A 83 -2.68 -0.49 -7.59
CA VAL A 83 -3.57 -1.12 -6.60
C VAL A 83 -4.98 -1.29 -7.16
N SER A 84 -5.62 -2.42 -6.86
CA SER A 84 -6.98 -2.72 -7.28
C SER A 84 -7.73 -3.55 -6.25
N VAL A 85 -9.05 -3.40 -6.21
CA VAL A 85 -9.94 -4.25 -5.42
C VAL A 85 -10.49 -5.36 -6.30
N LEU A 86 -10.25 -6.59 -5.89
CA LEU A 86 -10.83 -7.79 -6.47
C LEU A 86 -12.14 -8.16 -5.78
N GLU A 87 -13.13 -8.51 -6.57
CA GLU A 87 -14.25 -9.36 -6.18
C GLU A 87 -13.97 -10.76 -6.70
N TYR A 88 -13.91 -11.76 -5.82
CA TYR A 88 -13.46 -13.09 -6.17
C TYR A 88 -14.18 -14.18 -5.37
N GLN A 89 -14.09 -15.41 -5.87
CA GLN A 89 -14.58 -16.61 -5.21
C GLN A 89 -13.44 -17.59 -4.99
N ILE A 90 -13.59 -18.49 -4.01
CA ILE A 90 -12.68 -19.61 -3.75
C ILE A 90 -13.39 -20.94 -4.02
N PRO A 91 -12.67 -22.05 -4.31
CA PRO A 91 -13.27 -23.34 -4.56
C PRO A 91 -14.19 -23.79 -3.42
N GLU A 92 -15.30 -24.40 -3.78
CA GLU A 92 -16.14 -25.12 -2.84
C GLU A 92 -15.51 -26.48 -2.54
N LEU A 93 -15.45 -26.84 -1.24
CA LEU A 93 -14.95 -28.13 -0.80
C LEU A 93 -16.11 -28.98 -0.29
N ASP A 94 -16.04 -30.28 -0.54
CA ASP A 94 -16.95 -31.27 0.05
C ASP A 94 -16.65 -31.51 1.54
N ALA A 95 -17.41 -32.40 2.17
CA ALA A 95 -17.23 -32.75 3.59
C ALA A 95 -15.87 -33.40 3.90
N LYS A 96 -15.15 -33.90 2.89
CA LYS A 96 -13.80 -34.49 3.01
C LYS A 96 -12.70 -33.46 2.72
N GLY A 97 -13.07 -32.22 2.38
CA GLY A 97 -12.12 -31.15 2.07
C GLY A 97 -11.62 -31.16 0.62
N LEU A 98 -12.24 -31.91 -0.28
CA LEU A 98 -11.85 -31.99 -1.68
C LEU A 98 -12.64 -30.99 -2.54
N PRO A 99 -12.02 -30.36 -3.56
CA PRO A 99 -12.73 -29.47 -4.48
C PRO A 99 -13.90 -30.19 -5.17
N THR A 100 -15.06 -29.55 -5.18
CA THR A 100 -16.27 -30.09 -5.83
C THR A 100 -16.32 -29.82 -7.34
N GLY A 101 -15.38 -29.01 -7.85
CA GLY A 101 -15.43 -28.43 -9.21
C GLY A 101 -16.22 -27.11 -9.29
N ASN A 102 -16.94 -26.73 -8.24
CA ASN A 102 -17.62 -25.45 -8.15
C ASN A 102 -16.84 -24.43 -7.30
N TYR A 103 -17.24 -23.16 -7.41
CA TYR A 103 -16.79 -22.08 -6.54
C TYR A 103 -17.86 -21.73 -5.52
N LYS A 104 -17.45 -21.30 -4.32
CA LYS A 104 -18.38 -20.81 -3.30
C LYS A 104 -19.19 -19.63 -3.84
N LYS A 105 -20.49 -19.61 -3.54
CA LYS A 105 -21.39 -18.49 -3.90
C LYS A 105 -20.96 -17.16 -3.27
N THR A 106 -20.31 -17.20 -2.10
CA THR A 106 -19.80 -16.01 -1.41
C THR A 106 -18.77 -15.29 -2.27
N ILE A 107 -19.03 -14.02 -2.56
CA ILE A 107 -18.08 -13.11 -3.20
C ILE A 107 -17.26 -12.44 -2.09
N PHE A 108 -15.94 -12.65 -2.13
CA PHE A 108 -14.98 -12.01 -1.24
C PHE A 108 -14.41 -10.76 -1.90
N LYS A 109 -13.99 -9.80 -1.08
CA LYS A 109 -13.30 -8.59 -1.53
C LYS A 109 -11.89 -8.55 -1.00
N LYS A 110 -10.93 -8.14 -1.82
CA LYS A 110 -9.53 -7.91 -1.39
C LYS A 110 -8.89 -6.80 -2.20
N SER A 111 -8.19 -5.90 -1.52
CA SER A 111 -7.25 -4.98 -2.17
C SER A 111 -5.93 -5.69 -2.43
N ILE A 112 -5.47 -5.70 -3.68
CA ILE A 112 -4.17 -6.23 -4.10
C ILE A 112 -3.35 -5.17 -4.82
N TYR A 113 -2.03 -5.26 -4.75
CA TYR A 113 -1.09 -4.41 -5.47
C TYR A 113 -0.23 -5.22 -6.43
N ASP A 114 0.08 -4.62 -7.58
CA ASP A 114 1.00 -5.15 -8.58
C ASP A 114 2.44 -4.72 -8.24
N PRO A 115 3.33 -5.65 -7.83
CA PRO A 115 4.70 -5.33 -7.43
C PRO A 115 5.56 -4.77 -8.58
N SER A 116 5.13 -4.94 -9.84
CA SER A 116 5.81 -4.34 -11.00
C SER A 116 5.49 -2.85 -11.19
N ILE A 117 4.42 -2.34 -10.57
CA ILE A 117 3.99 -0.94 -10.63
C ILE A 117 4.26 -0.21 -9.32
N ILE A 118 3.95 -0.84 -8.17
CA ILE A 118 4.25 -0.33 -6.84
C ILE A 118 4.95 -1.43 -6.05
N SER A 119 6.22 -1.21 -5.69
CA SER A 119 7.00 -2.22 -4.98
C SER A 119 6.42 -2.53 -3.60
N ASP A 120 6.78 -3.70 -3.06
CA ASP A 120 6.44 -4.07 -1.67
C ASP A 120 6.81 -2.95 -0.68
N ASP A 121 8.02 -2.42 -0.83
CA ASP A 121 8.56 -1.38 0.06
C ASP A 121 7.73 -0.10 -0.02
N GLU A 122 7.36 0.32 -1.23
CA GLU A 122 6.58 1.54 -1.43
C GLU A 122 5.14 1.38 -0.92
N TYR A 123 4.50 0.24 -1.19
CA TYR A 123 3.16 -0.04 -0.68
C TYR A 123 3.11 -0.03 0.85
N ILE A 124 4.08 -0.71 1.50
CA ILE A 124 4.18 -0.75 2.95
C ILE A 124 4.47 0.65 3.52
N ARG A 125 5.42 1.37 2.92
CA ARG A 125 5.80 2.72 3.34
C ARG A 125 4.60 3.67 3.32
N ARG A 126 3.86 3.74 2.21
CA ARG A 126 2.68 4.62 2.06
C ARG A 126 1.56 4.27 3.04
N GLY A 127 1.29 2.98 3.24
CA GLY A 127 0.29 2.56 4.24
C GLY A 127 0.70 2.91 5.67
N LEU A 128 1.99 2.85 6.01
CA LEU A 128 2.50 3.28 7.32
C LEU A 128 2.52 4.80 7.49
N GLU A 129 2.80 5.57 6.43
CA GLU A 129 2.61 7.02 6.45
C GLU A 129 1.18 7.38 6.82
N ALA A 130 0.21 6.72 6.17
CA ALA A 130 -1.20 6.91 6.47
C ALA A 130 -1.59 6.47 7.88
N ALA A 131 -1.03 5.37 8.40
CA ALA A 131 -1.24 4.96 9.79
C ALA A 131 -0.73 6.03 10.78
N ASN A 132 0.44 6.60 10.50
CA ASN A 132 1.03 7.66 11.31
C ASN A 132 0.25 8.98 11.20
N ASP A 133 -0.31 9.30 10.04
CA ASP A 133 -1.24 10.42 9.87
C ASP A 133 -2.52 10.20 10.69
N ALA A 134 -3.12 9.00 10.64
CA ALA A 134 -4.35 8.68 11.35
C ALA A 134 -4.22 8.84 12.87
N ILE A 135 -3.13 8.35 13.48
CA ILE A 135 -2.90 8.50 14.93
C ILE A 135 -2.60 9.95 15.34
N LYS A 136 -1.86 10.70 14.50
CA LYS A 136 -1.60 12.13 14.73
C LYS A 136 -2.92 12.92 14.71
N ASN A 137 -3.81 12.60 13.78
CA ASN A 137 -5.13 13.22 13.63
C ASN A 137 -6.16 12.76 14.68
N ASN A 138 -5.89 11.67 15.40
CA ASN A 138 -6.74 11.17 16.49
C ASN A 138 -6.10 11.34 17.88
N ASN A 139 -5.39 12.47 18.08
CA ASN A 139 -4.80 12.87 19.36
C ASN A 139 -3.92 11.80 20.04
N GLY A 140 -3.21 10.98 19.24
CA GLY A 140 -2.32 9.94 19.75
C GLY A 140 -3.01 8.62 20.14
N SER A 141 -4.33 8.52 19.97
CA SER A 141 -5.09 7.28 20.19
C SER A 141 -5.40 6.63 18.85
N MET A 142 -5.27 5.30 18.72
CA MET A 142 -5.58 4.60 17.47
C MET A 142 -6.89 3.80 17.61
N PRO A 143 -7.94 4.10 16.81
CA PRO A 143 -9.18 3.31 16.81
C PRO A 143 -8.98 1.95 16.12
N ARG A 144 -9.91 1.01 16.36
CA ARG A 144 -9.88 -0.34 15.76
C ARG A 144 -9.79 -0.32 14.23
N GLU A 145 -10.57 0.56 13.60
CA GLU A 145 -10.53 0.87 12.17
C GLU A 145 -10.16 2.34 12.05
N TRP A 146 -9.24 2.65 11.16
CA TRP A 146 -8.71 4.00 10.98
C TRP A 146 -8.58 4.31 9.49
N VAL A 147 -8.63 5.61 9.16
CA VAL A 147 -8.33 6.15 7.85
C VAL A 147 -7.33 7.28 8.03
N GLY A 148 -6.29 7.29 7.20
CA GLY A 148 -5.29 8.36 7.16
C GLY A 148 -4.80 8.58 5.75
N LYS A 149 -3.93 9.58 5.57
CA LYS A 149 -3.38 9.93 4.26
C LYS A 149 -1.90 9.66 4.17
N ASP A 150 -1.48 9.09 3.05
CA ASP A 150 -0.05 8.99 2.73
C ASP A 150 0.55 10.36 2.33
N SER A 151 1.86 10.40 2.12
CA SER A 151 2.57 11.62 1.72
C SER A 151 2.07 12.24 0.40
N SER A 152 1.42 11.46 -0.47
CA SER A 152 0.79 11.91 -1.72
C SER A 152 -0.66 12.39 -1.56
N GLY A 153 -1.18 12.33 -0.33
CA GLY A 153 -2.55 12.74 0.01
C GLY A 153 -3.61 11.68 -0.27
N LYS A 154 -3.21 10.46 -0.61
CA LYS A 154 -4.13 9.35 -0.91
C LYS A 154 -4.61 8.70 0.38
N ALA A 155 -5.89 8.36 0.43
CA ALA A 155 -6.49 7.76 1.61
C ALA A 155 -6.15 6.27 1.69
N TRP A 156 -5.76 5.84 2.90
CA TRP A 156 -5.59 4.44 3.23
C TRP A 156 -6.40 4.13 4.47
N ARG A 157 -6.97 2.94 4.46
CA ARG A 157 -7.66 2.35 5.60
C ARG A 157 -6.81 1.25 6.19
N GLY A 158 -6.90 1.12 7.50
CA GLY A 158 -6.33 -0.03 8.18
C GLY A 158 -7.08 -0.40 9.43
N PHE A 159 -6.63 -1.51 10.00
CA PHE A 159 -7.16 -2.06 11.22
C PHE A 159 -6.03 -2.11 12.25
N PHE A 160 -6.31 -1.64 13.46
CA PHE A 160 -5.38 -1.67 14.60
C PHE A 160 -5.86 -2.65 15.65
N LYS A 161 -5.02 -3.58 16.08
CA LYS A 161 -5.37 -4.62 17.05
C LYS A 161 -4.15 -4.96 17.91
N ASP A 162 -4.35 -5.17 19.20
CA ASP A 162 -3.32 -5.67 20.11
C ASP A 162 -2.01 -4.84 20.05
N GLY A 163 -2.15 -3.50 19.92
CA GLY A 163 -1.01 -2.58 19.86
C GLY A 163 -0.32 -2.50 18.49
N LYS A 164 -0.82 -3.20 17.47
CA LYS A 164 -0.19 -3.31 16.15
C LYS A 164 -1.15 -2.98 15.01
N ILE A 165 -0.60 -2.56 13.88
CA ILE A 165 -1.32 -2.49 12.61
C ILE A 165 -1.53 -3.92 12.10
N ASP A 166 -2.78 -4.33 11.96
CA ASP A 166 -3.25 -5.67 11.59
C ASP A 166 -3.26 -5.84 10.06
N THR A 167 -3.76 -4.83 9.33
CA THR A 167 -3.73 -4.77 7.86
C THR A 167 -3.91 -3.33 7.39
N ILE A 168 -3.44 -3.03 6.17
CA ILE A 168 -3.50 -1.70 5.53
C ILE A 168 -3.71 -1.84 4.02
N PHE A 169 -4.57 -0.99 3.47
CA PHE A 169 -4.89 -0.93 2.05
C PHE A 169 -5.49 0.44 1.68
N PRO A 170 -5.41 0.88 0.40
CA PRO A 170 -6.07 2.10 -0.04
C PRO A 170 -7.59 2.07 0.21
N ASP A 171 -8.15 3.20 0.66
CA ASP A 171 -9.57 3.33 1.05
C ASP A 171 -10.57 3.24 -0.12
#